data_AF-A0A4S0N4Z8-F1
#
_entry.id   AF-A0A4S0N4Z8-F1
#
_cell.length_a   1.000
_cell.length_b   1.000
_cell.length_c   1.000
_cell.angle_alpha   90.00
_cell.angle_beta   90.00
_cell.angle_gamma   90.00
#
_symmetry.space_group_name_H-M   'P 1'
#
loop_
_entity.id
_entity.type
_entity.pdbx_description
1 polymer ?
#
loop_
_entity_poly.entity_id
_entity_poly.type
_entity_poly.pdbx_seq_one_letter_code
_entity_poly.pdbx_strand_id
1 'polypeptide(L)'
;AAADTLSARAGALTGEFPQGTHGAPSAARPEIDDARPEFEALARHIGRLADALADKAGNAPPGITADMRMSGPPMDGGSLLGKRPGAVEADPAKMPAEHLLHLILQDCSSCHSKFRQKQE
;
A
#
# COMPACT_ATOMS: atom_id res chain seq x y z
N ALA A 1 -3.75 -5.72 -16.28
CA ALA A 1 -3.78 -4.33 -16.80
C ALA A 1 -3.71 -3.28 -15.68
N ALA A 2 -4.75 -3.15 -14.82
CA ALA A 2 -4.75 -2.14 -13.75
C ALA A 2 -3.77 -2.47 -12.60
N ALA A 3 -3.81 -3.71 -12.09
CA ALA A 3 -2.89 -4.16 -11.03
C ALA A 3 -1.42 -4.11 -11.48
N ASP A 4 -1.11 -4.54 -12.71
CA ASP A 4 0.23 -4.43 -13.29
C ASP A 4 0.69 -2.97 -13.39
N THR A 5 -0.21 -2.06 -13.77
CA THR A 5 0.11 -0.62 -13.81
C THR A 5 0.42 -0.09 -12.41
N LEU A 6 -0.35 -0.51 -11.40
CA LEU A 6 -0.12 -0.14 -10.02
C LEU A 6 1.23 -0.66 -9.52
N SER A 7 1.55 -1.94 -9.75
CA SER A 7 2.84 -2.56 -9.43
C SER A 7 4.00 -1.79 -10.07
N ALA A 8 3.94 -1.55 -11.38
CA ALA A 8 4.97 -0.82 -12.11
C ALA A 8 5.21 0.60 -11.55
N ARG A 9 4.13 1.34 -11.24
CA ARG A 9 4.23 2.69 -10.68
C ARG A 9 4.73 2.69 -9.23
N ALA A 10 4.27 1.75 -8.41
CA ALA A 10 4.71 1.63 -7.02
C ALA A 10 6.19 1.23 -6.91
N GLY A 11 6.66 0.34 -7.79
CA GLY A 11 8.06 -0.09 -7.84
C GLY A 11 9.05 1.03 -8.19
N ALA A 12 8.63 2.03 -8.96
CA ALA A 12 9.45 3.19 -9.33
C ALA A 12 9.30 4.39 -8.36
N LEU A 13 8.37 4.33 -7.41
CA LEU A 13 7.86 5.50 -6.69
C LEU A 13 8.95 6.31 -5.99
N THR A 14 9.92 5.66 -5.36
CA THR A 14 10.98 6.38 -4.60
C THR A 14 11.89 7.22 -5.50
N GLY A 15 12.09 6.81 -6.75
CA GLY A 15 12.90 7.54 -7.73
C GLY A 15 12.29 8.86 -8.19
N GLU A 16 10.97 9.00 -8.06
CA GLU A 16 10.22 10.20 -8.45
C GLU A 16 10.31 11.34 -7.40
N PHE A 17 10.96 11.10 -6.26
CA PHE A 17 11.13 12.09 -5.18
C PHE A 17 12.60 12.34 -4.85
N PRO A 18 13.43 12.88 -5.78
CA PRO A 18 14.79 13.29 -5.47
C PRO A 18 14.86 14.27 -4.28
N GLN A 19 16.00 14.32 -3.60
CA GLN A 19 16.19 15.24 -2.48
C GLN A 19 16.12 16.70 -2.95
N GLY A 20 15.43 17.55 -2.19
CA GLY A 20 15.32 18.98 -2.48
C GLY A 20 14.38 19.36 -3.63
N THR A 21 13.63 18.42 -4.22
CA THR A 21 12.66 18.71 -5.29
C THR A 21 11.21 18.84 -4.79
N HIS A 22 11.01 18.89 -3.47
CA HIS A 22 9.69 18.94 -2.85
C HIS A 22 9.18 20.38 -2.71
N GLY A 23 7.88 20.53 -2.45
CA GLY A 23 7.20 21.83 -2.46
C GLY A 23 6.77 22.26 -3.85
N ALA A 24 6.22 23.48 -3.95
CA ALA A 24 5.57 23.96 -5.17
C ALA A 24 6.49 23.85 -6.41
N PRO A 25 5.97 23.36 -7.55
CA PRO A 25 4.56 23.08 -7.87
C PRO A 25 4.05 21.72 -7.38
N SER A 26 4.90 20.91 -6.74
CA SER A 26 4.50 19.63 -6.15
C SER A 26 3.79 19.81 -4.82
N ALA A 27 2.80 18.95 -4.56
CA ALA A 27 2.18 18.80 -3.24
C ALA A 27 3.03 17.90 -2.30
N ALA A 28 4.19 17.42 -2.76
CA ALA A 28 5.15 16.71 -1.91
C ALA A 28 5.67 17.64 -0.83
N ARG A 29 5.59 17.24 0.42
CA ARG A 29 6.10 18.06 1.52
C ARG A 29 7.61 17.83 1.74
N PRO A 30 8.37 18.82 2.22
CA PRO A 30 9.81 18.67 2.47
C PRO A 30 10.15 17.61 3.52
N GLU A 31 9.21 17.22 4.39
CA GLU A 31 9.40 16.16 5.39
C GLU A 31 9.73 14.80 4.78
N ILE A 32 9.54 14.61 3.46
CA ILE A 32 10.06 13.45 2.74
C ILE A 32 11.59 13.35 2.88
N ASP A 33 12.32 14.47 2.89
CA ASP A 33 13.76 14.46 3.09
C ASP A 33 14.13 14.17 4.55
N ASP A 34 13.45 14.82 5.50
CA ASP A 34 13.71 14.64 6.93
C ASP A 34 13.42 13.21 7.41
N ALA A 35 12.38 12.58 6.85
CA ALA A 35 11.95 11.23 7.19
C ALA A 35 12.09 10.25 6.01
N ARG A 36 13.14 10.41 5.19
CA ARG A 36 13.41 9.60 4.00
C ARG A 36 13.31 8.09 4.23
N PRO A 37 13.91 7.50 5.30
CA PRO A 37 13.84 6.05 5.51
C PRO A 37 12.40 5.55 5.70
N GLU A 38 11.54 6.34 6.33
CA GLU A 38 10.14 5.99 6.58
C GLU A 38 9.30 6.13 5.30
N PHE A 39 9.50 7.21 4.54
CA PHE A 39 8.87 7.39 3.22
C PHE A 39 9.19 6.20 2.31
N GLU A 40 10.46 5.82 2.21
CA GLU A 40 10.86 4.70 1.37
C GLU A 40 10.36 3.34 1.91
N ALA A 41 10.27 3.17 3.24
CA ALA A 41 9.71 1.96 3.82
C ALA A 41 8.24 1.77 3.43
N LEU A 42 7.43 2.84 3.52
CA LEU A 42 6.04 2.84 3.05
C LEU A 42 5.96 2.58 1.54
N ALA A 43 6.76 3.29 0.73
CA ALA A 43 6.77 3.10 -0.72
C ALA A 43 7.13 1.66 -1.12
N ARG A 44 8.17 1.08 -0.52
CA ARG A 44 8.56 -0.32 -0.74
C ARG A 44 7.49 -1.29 -0.27
N HIS A 45 6.77 -1.00 0.82
CA HIS A 45 5.70 -1.85 1.29
C HIS A 45 4.51 -1.85 0.32
N ILE A 46 4.09 -0.67 -0.15
CA ILE A 46 3.08 -0.53 -1.21
C ILE A 46 3.51 -1.31 -2.46
N GLY A 47 4.77 -1.21 -2.89
CA GLY A 47 5.31 -1.96 -4.03
C GLY A 47 5.16 -3.47 -3.88
N ARG A 48 5.60 -4.04 -2.75
CA ARG A 48 5.48 -5.49 -2.48
C ARG A 48 4.03 -5.98 -2.51
N LEU A 49 3.11 -5.20 -1.93
CA LEU A 49 1.68 -5.52 -1.93
C LEU A 49 1.09 -5.42 -3.34
N ALA A 50 1.50 -4.42 -4.12
CA ALA A 50 1.06 -4.22 -5.50
C ALA A 50 1.54 -5.33 -6.43
N ASP A 51 2.77 -5.84 -6.24
CA ASP A 51 3.29 -6.99 -6.97
C ASP A 51 2.44 -8.24 -6.68
N ALA A 52 2.18 -8.54 -5.41
CA ALA A 52 1.32 -9.66 -5.02
C ALA A 52 -0.11 -9.52 -5.55
N LEU A 53 -0.63 -8.28 -5.63
CA LEU A 53 -1.94 -8.00 -6.22
C LEU A 53 -1.94 -8.23 -7.74
N ALA A 54 -0.88 -7.82 -8.44
CA ALA A 54 -0.71 -8.04 -9.87
C ALA A 54 -0.67 -9.54 -10.20
N ASP A 55 0.12 -10.32 -9.45
CA ASP A 55 0.18 -11.77 -9.59
C ASP A 55 -1.20 -12.42 -9.42
N LYS A 56 -1.97 -12.01 -8.41
CA LYS A 56 -3.33 -12.54 -8.20
C LYS A 56 -4.30 -12.12 -9.28
N ALA A 57 -4.22 -10.88 -9.75
CA ALA A 57 -5.05 -10.39 -10.83
C ALA A 57 -4.76 -11.14 -12.15
N GLY A 58 -3.49 -11.46 -12.42
CA GLY A 58 -3.07 -12.25 -13.59
C GLY A 58 -3.56 -13.69 -13.57
N ASN A 59 -3.76 -14.26 -12.37
CA ASN A 59 -4.26 -15.62 -12.16
C ASN A 59 -5.73 -15.68 -11.76
N ALA A 60 -6.48 -14.59 -11.90
CA ALA A 60 -7.86 -14.51 -11.44
C ALA A 60 -8.78 -15.44 -12.27
N PRO A 61 -9.72 -16.15 -11.61
CA PRO A 61 -10.74 -16.92 -12.32
C PRO A 61 -11.65 -16.01 -13.16
N PRO A 62 -12.32 -16.54 -14.21
CA PRO A 62 -13.15 -15.75 -15.13
C PRO A 62 -14.40 -15.12 -14.50
N GLY A 63 -14.68 -15.40 -13.22
CA GLY A 63 -15.77 -14.80 -12.46
C GLY A 63 -15.45 -14.78 -10.97
N ILE A 64 -16.19 -13.96 -10.23
CA ILE A 64 -16.06 -13.83 -8.77
C ILE A 64 -16.45 -15.16 -8.13
N THR A 65 -15.49 -15.83 -7.48
CA THR A 65 -15.71 -17.09 -6.75
C THR A 65 -16.29 -16.82 -5.36
N ALA A 66 -16.74 -17.88 -4.69
CA ALA A 66 -17.21 -17.76 -3.30
C ALA A 66 -16.10 -17.25 -2.37
N ASP A 67 -14.85 -17.65 -2.58
CA ASP A 67 -13.70 -17.24 -1.77
C ASP A 67 -13.29 -15.78 -1.96
N MET A 68 -13.64 -15.17 -3.11
CA MET A 68 -13.40 -13.75 -3.39
C MET A 68 -14.51 -12.85 -2.81
N ARG A 69 -15.60 -13.43 -2.32
CA ARG A 69 -16.62 -12.64 -1.63
C ARG A 69 -16.12 -12.36 -0.23
N MET A 70 -16.10 -11.09 0.14
CA MET A 70 -15.85 -10.67 1.52
C MET A 70 -16.87 -11.37 2.44
N SER A 71 -16.47 -12.48 3.05
CA SER A 71 -17.12 -12.99 4.24
C SER A 71 -17.01 -11.88 5.28
N GLY A 72 -18.14 -11.51 5.89
CA GLY A 72 -18.19 -10.43 6.88
C GLY A 72 -17.08 -10.57 7.93
N PRO A 73 -16.62 -9.45 8.53
CA PRO A 73 -15.53 -9.51 9.50
C PRO A 73 -15.82 -10.59 10.55
N PRO A 74 -14.82 -11.38 10.98
CA PRO A 74 -15.01 -12.26 12.12
C PRO A 74 -15.58 -11.41 13.26
N MET A 75 -16.72 -11.82 13.80
CA MET A 75 -17.44 -11.13 14.87
C MET A 75 -16.64 -11.10 16.20
N ASP A 76 -15.41 -11.61 16.19
CA ASP A 76 -14.46 -11.43 17.28
C ASP A 76 -13.94 -9.99 17.23
N GLY A 77 -14.65 -9.12 17.94
CA GLY A 77 -14.33 -7.71 18.19
C GLY A 77 -13.02 -7.50 18.96
N GLY A 78 -11.90 -7.98 18.41
CA GLY A 78 -10.55 -7.69 18.86
C GLY A 78 -10.02 -6.48 18.14
N SER A 79 -9.89 -5.37 18.87
CA SER A 79 -9.22 -4.14 18.43
C SER A 79 -7.93 -4.44 17.64
N LEU A 80 -7.90 -4.09 16.35
CA LEU A 80 -6.68 -4.13 15.52
C LEU A 80 -5.72 -2.97 15.82
N LEU A 81 -6.03 -2.14 16.82
CA LEU A 81 -5.15 -1.10 17.34
C LEU A 81 -4.12 -1.67 18.33
N GLY A 82 -3.30 -2.60 17.84
CA GLY A 82 -2.21 -3.18 18.62
C GLY A 82 -1.25 -3.91 17.72
N LYS A 83 -0.32 -3.17 17.09
CA LYS A 83 0.89 -3.79 16.53
C LYS A 83 1.62 -4.48 17.69
N ARG A 84 1.43 -5.80 17.84
CA ARG A 84 2.27 -6.62 18.71
C ARG A 84 3.70 -6.53 18.14
N PRO A 85 4.69 -6.02 18.89
CA PRO A 85 6.08 -6.10 18.46
C PRO A 85 6.44 -7.57 18.26
N GLY A 86 6.83 -7.96 17.04
CA GLY A 86 7.19 -9.34 16.70
C GLY A 86 6.09 -10.21 16.08
N ALA A 87 4.93 -9.66 15.72
CA ALA A 87 4.06 -10.34 14.77
C ALA A 87 4.79 -10.40 13.41
N VAL A 88 5.07 -11.61 12.92
CA VAL A 88 5.62 -11.83 11.58
C VAL A 88 4.64 -11.19 10.60
N GLU A 89 5.11 -10.25 9.76
CA GLU A 89 4.29 -9.73 8.68
C GLU A 89 3.78 -10.93 7.87
N ALA A 90 2.46 -11.05 7.74
CA ALA A 90 1.86 -12.14 7.00
C ALA A 90 2.33 -12.06 5.54
N ASP A 91 2.67 -13.21 4.96
CA ASP A 91 3.13 -13.32 3.58
C ASP A 91 2.06 -12.77 2.61
N PRO A 92 2.36 -11.68 1.87
CA PRO A 92 1.40 -11.07 0.93
C PRO A 92 0.87 -12.05 -0.12
N ALA A 93 1.67 -13.04 -0.53
CA ALA A 93 1.26 -14.04 -1.52
C ALA A 93 0.09 -14.91 -1.02
N LYS A 94 -0.05 -15.05 0.30
CA LYS A 94 -1.10 -15.86 0.95
C LYS A 94 -2.38 -15.07 1.25
N MET A 95 -2.36 -13.75 1.09
CA MET A 95 -3.53 -12.91 1.36
C MET A 95 -4.54 -12.95 0.20
N PRO A 96 -5.85 -12.76 0.45
CA PRO A 96 -6.82 -12.47 -0.60
C PRO A 96 -6.49 -11.17 -1.35
N ALA A 97 -6.89 -11.05 -2.61
CA ALA A 97 -6.63 -9.86 -3.43
C ALA A 97 -7.27 -8.60 -2.83
N GLU A 98 -8.46 -8.74 -2.25
CA GLU A 98 -9.22 -7.69 -1.59
C GLU A 98 -8.48 -7.18 -0.33
N HIS A 99 -7.85 -8.10 0.41
CA HIS A 99 -7.05 -7.76 1.58
C HIS A 99 -5.79 -6.98 1.17
N LEU A 100 -5.08 -7.42 0.11
CA LEU A 100 -3.93 -6.70 -0.41
C LEU A 100 -4.30 -5.29 -0.84
N LEU A 101 -5.41 -5.13 -1.56
CA LEU A 101 -5.90 -3.82 -1.97
C LEU A 101 -6.22 -2.94 -0.75
N HIS A 102 -6.82 -3.50 0.30
CA HIS A 102 -7.08 -2.76 1.53
C HIS A 102 -5.80 -2.25 2.20
N LEU A 103 -4.76 -3.09 2.31
CA LEU A 103 -3.47 -2.70 2.87
C LEU A 103 -2.79 -1.60 2.04
N ILE A 104 -2.82 -1.71 0.71
CA ILE A 104 -2.32 -0.66 -0.20
C ILE A 104 -3.04 0.67 0.07
N LEU A 105 -4.37 0.66 0.18
CA LEU A 105 -5.15 1.88 0.46
C LEU A 105 -4.83 2.49 1.84
N GLN A 106 -4.59 1.66 2.85
CA GLN A 106 -4.17 2.10 4.18
C GLN A 106 -2.80 2.78 4.15
N ASP A 107 -1.85 2.22 3.40
CA ASP A 107 -0.51 2.79 3.27
C ASP A 107 -0.52 4.07 2.42
N CYS A 108 -1.33 4.12 1.35
CA CYS A 108 -1.58 5.34 0.59
C CYS A 108 -2.11 6.45 1.51
N SER A 109 -3.06 6.14 2.37
CA SER A 109 -3.65 7.10 3.32
C SER A 109 -2.62 7.56 4.36
N SER A 110 -1.80 6.65 4.88
CA SER A 110 -0.75 6.95 5.86
C SER A 110 0.36 7.80 5.25
N CYS A 111 0.83 7.43 4.06
CA CYS A 111 1.83 8.18 3.31
C CYS A 111 1.32 9.59 2.97
N HIS A 112 0.12 9.72 2.42
CA HIS A 112 -0.45 11.03 2.07
C HIS A 112 -0.69 11.92 3.29
N SER A 113 -1.11 11.34 4.42
CA SER A 113 -1.33 12.11 5.66
C SER A 113 -0.04 12.75 6.18
N LYS A 114 1.11 12.09 5.96
CA LYS A 114 2.41 12.57 6.43
C LYS A 114 3.16 13.40 5.40
N PHE A 115 3.18 12.98 4.14
CA PHE A 115 4.12 13.46 3.12
C PHE A 115 3.47 14.26 1.98
N ARG A 116 2.13 14.39 1.94
CA ARG A 116 1.43 15.20 0.94
C ARG A 116 0.75 16.39 1.59
N GLN A 117 0.84 17.56 0.98
CA GLN A 117 0.05 18.73 1.37
C GLN A 117 -1.44 18.40 1.26
N LYS A 118 -2.23 18.89 2.22
CA LYS A 118 -3.68 18.85 2.10
C LYS A 118 -4.09 19.82 0.98
N GLN A 119 -5.01 19.38 0.15
CA GLN A 119 -5.65 20.28 -0.82
C GLN A 119 -6.70 21.09 -0.05
N GLU A 120 -6.67 22.41 -0.23
CA GLU A 120 -7.68 23.34 0.28
C GLU A 120 -8.97 23.29 -0.56
#